data_AF-A0A3A4Y3M3-F1
#
_entry.id   AF-A0A3A4Y3M3-F1
#
_cell.length_a   1.000
_cell.length_b   1.000
_cell.length_c   1.000
_cell.angle_alpha   90.00
_cell.angle_beta   90.00
_cell.angle_gamma   90.00
#
_symmetry.space_group_name_H-M   'P 1'
#
loop_
_entity.id
_entity.type
_entity.pdbx_description
1 polymer ?
#
loop_
_entity_poly.entity_id
_entity_poly.type
_entity_poly.pdbx_seq_one_letter_code
_entity_poly.pdbx_strand_id
1 'polypeptide(L)'
;MSAIEKNLQRYLEAEILLQSFFATFNYCWEKCVAPELIKNGSKPFAACCQERYHSICDLDHPAFDRLREEREQLFGKPADHTWENSVSPCEYHNPNRGCLLATHKSPICISFLCRKGIDALREEHGIYAYDYLGAYYALEWILTGDLPDSQYLEFSAGIREMTERIARSRKSIPQPSQADN
;
A
#
# COMPACT_ATOMS: atom_id res chain seq x y z
N MET A 1 -13.86 -0.37 24.32
CA MET A 1 -12.81 -0.13 23.30
C MET A 1 -12.25 1.27 23.54
N SER A 2 -10.93 1.44 23.66
CA SER A 2 -10.33 2.77 23.85
C SER A 2 -10.44 3.61 22.56
N ALA A 3 -10.22 4.92 22.65
CA ALA A 3 -10.19 5.78 21.47
C ALA A 3 -9.09 5.34 20.48
N ILE A 4 -7.91 4.97 21.00
CA ILE A 4 -6.78 4.47 20.20
C ILE A 4 -7.17 3.17 19.48
N GLU A 5 -7.79 2.21 20.17
CA GLU A 5 -8.25 0.96 19.52
C GLU A 5 -9.29 1.24 18.43
N LYS A 6 -10.21 2.19 18.66
CA LYS A 6 -11.21 2.59 17.64
C LYS A 6 -10.53 3.18 16.40
N ASN A 7 -9.52 4.03 16.60
CA ASN A 7 -8.81 4.69 15.52
C ASN A 7 -7.95 3.71 14.73
N LEU A 8 -7.27 2.79 15.43
CA LEU A 8 -6.54 1.69 14.81
C LEU A 8 -7.47 0.81 13.96
N GLN A 9 -8.64 0.45 14.47
CA GLN A 9 -9.63 -0.31 13.69
C GLN A 9 -10.04 0.43 12.40
N ARG A 10 -10.30 1.75 12.46
CA ARG A 10 -10.59 2.57 11.27
C ARG A 10 -9.40 2.63 10.31
N TYR A 11 -8.18 2.72 10.84
CA TYR A 11 -6.97 2.71 10.04
C TYR A 11 -6.82 1.39 9.28
N LEU A 12 -7.03 0.25 9.94
CA LEU A 12 -6.94 -1.07 9.31
C LEU A 12 -8.05 -1.29 8.27
N GLU A 13 -9.25 -0.75 8.50
CA GLU A 13 -10.31 -0.74 7.49
C GLU A 13 -9.91 0.06 6.25
N ALA A 14 -9.33 1.25 6.43
CA ALA A 14 -8.80 2.06 5.33
C ALA A 14 -7.62 1.37 4.62
N GLU A 15 -6.74 0.68 5.35
CA GLU A 15 -5.66 -0.12 4.79
C GLU A 15 -6.21 -1.21 3.85
N ILE A 16 -7.24 -1.96 4.28
CA ILE A 16 -7.87 -2.99 3.44
C ILE A 16 -8.46 -2.40 2.14
N LEU A 17 -9.04 -1.19 2.22
CA LEU A 17 -9.57 -0.51 1.03
C LEU A 17 -8.44 -0.13 0.06
N LEU A 18 -7.34 0.43 0.57
CA LEU A 18 -6.19 0.76 -0.26
C LEU A 18 -5.53 -0.49 -0.85
N GLN A 19 -5.41 -1.57 -0.09
CA GLN A 19 -4.90 -2.85 -0.59
C GLN A 19 -5.76 -3.35 -1.76
N SER A 20 -7.09 -3.29 -1.62
CA SER A 20 -8.03 -3.67 -2.68
C SER A 20 -7.91 -2.76 -3.91
N PHE A 21 -7.76 -1.46 -3.71
CA PHE A 21 -7.52 -0.48 -4.77
C PHE A 21 -6.24 -0.81 -5.55
N PHE A 22 -5.11 -0.99 -4.86
CA PHE A 22 -3.83 -1.28 -5.51
C PHE A 22 -3.77 -2.67 -6.14
N ALA A 23 -4.41 -3.67 -5.55
CA ALA A 23 -4.53 -5.00 -6.16
C ALA A 23 -5.35 -4.95 -7.45
N THR A 24 -6.43 -4.15 -7.46
CA THR A 24 -7.27 -3.97 -8.66
C THR A 24 -6.52 -3.20 -9.75
N PHE A 25 -5.77 -2.17 -9.36
CA PHE A 25 -4.94 -1.39 -10.28
C PHE A 25 -3.78 -2.22 -10.85
N ASN A 26 -3.13 -3.03 -10.01
CA ASN A 26 -2.03 -3.94 -10.34
C ASN A 26 -0.82 -3.31 -11.09
N TYR A 27 -0.75 -1.99 -11.15
CA TYR A 27 0.24 -1.26 -11.94
C TYR A 27 1.67 -1.63 -11.58
N CYS A 28 2.00 -1.64 -10.28
CA CYS A 28 3.35 -1.89 -9.80
C CYS A 28 3.86 -3.28 -10.22
N TRP A 29 3.00 -4.29 -10.19
CA TRP A 29 3.39 -5.63 -10.65
C TRP A 29 3.68 -5.64 -12.15
N GLU A 30 2.72 -5.16 -12.95
CA GLU A 30 2.77 -5.24 -14.42
C GLU A 30 3.86 -4.35 -15.03
N LYS A 31 4.05 -3.15 -14.49
CA LYS A 31 4.93 -2.13 -15.08
C LYS A 31 6.30 -2.01 -14.40
N CYS A 32 6.49 -2.60 -13.23
CA CYS A 32 7.74 -2.47 -12.47
C CYS A 32 8.32 -3.83 -12.04
N VAL A 33 7.59 -4.60 -11.23
CA VAL A 33 8.14 -5.82 -10.60
C VAL A 33 8.40 -6.91 -11.63
N ALA A 34 7.39 -7.29 -12.43
CA ALA A 34 7.56 -8.38 -13.39
C ALA A 34 8.63 -8.09 -14.45
N PRO A 35 8.70 -6.88 -15.07
CA PRO A 35 9.77 -6.57 -16.01
C PRO A 35 11.17 -6.63 -15.40
N GLU A 36 11.35 -6.14 -14.17
CA GLU A 36 12.67 -6.13 -13.53
C GLU A 36 13.12 -7.52 -13.11
N LEU A 37 12.19 -8.36 -12.61
CA LEU A 37 12.47 -9.78 -12.34
C LEU A 37 12.91 -10.53 -13.61
N ILE A 38 12.28 -10.27 -14.76
CA ILE A 38 12.71 -10.88 -16.02
C ILE A 38 14.13 -10.40 -16.40
N LYS A 39 14.36 -9.09 -16.34
CA LYS A 39 15.62 -8.47 -16.74
C LYS A 39 16.80 -8.90 -15.86
N ASN A 40 16.58 -9.12 -14.57
CA ASN A 40 17.64 -9.45 -13.62
C ASN A 40 17.85 -10.97 -13.43
N GLY A 41 17.13 -11.81 -14.19
CA GLY A 41 17.23 -13.27 -14.11
C GLY A 41 16.56 -13.86 -12.86
N SER A 42 15.39 -13.32 -12.50
CA SER A 42 14.59 -13.69 -11.32
C SER A 42 15.33 -13.50 -9.99
N LYS A 43 16.30 -12.57 -9.95
CA LYS A 43 16.98 -12.20 -8.72
C LYS A 43 16.06 -11.33 -7.85
N PRO A 44 16.20 -11.39 -6.52
CA PRO A 44 15.49 -10.50 -5.61
C PRO A 44 15.54 -9.03 -6.04
N PHE A 45 14.44 -8.31 -5.87
CA PHE A 45 14.32 -6.91 -6.21
C PHE A 45 13.32 -6.22 -5.28
N ALA A 46 13.71 -5.07 -4.73
CA ALA A 46 12.80 -4.18 -4.03
C ALA A 46 12.37 -3.05 -4.97
N ALA A 47 11.06 -2.99 -5.25
CA ALA A 47 10.48 -1.93 -6.07
C ALA A 47 10.47 -0.59 -5.33
N CYS A 48 9.37 -0.25 -4.66
CA CYS A 48 9.22 1.07 -4.01
C CYS A 48 9.61 1.07 -2.53
N CYS A 49 9.99 -0.09 -1.97
CA CYS A 49 10.43 -0.23 -0.58
C CYS A 49 11.90 0.18 -0.44
N GLN A 50 12.14 1.49 -0.43
CA GLN A 50 13.48 2.08 -0.50
C GLN A 50 14.03 2.51 0.86
N GLU A 51 13.22 2.53 1.91
CA GLU A 51 13.61 3.01 3.25
C GLU A 51 12.93 2.21 4.36
N ARG A 52 13.39 2.42 5.60
CA ARG A 52 12.77 1.88 6.83
C ARG A 52 11.58 2.72 7.28
N TYR A 53 10.59 2.86 6.42
CA TYR A 53 9.44 3.75 6.65
C TYR A 53 8.70 3.48 7.96
N HIS A 54 8.67 2.23 8.44
CA HIS A 54 8.12 1.87 9.75
C HIS A 54 8.83 2.52 10.94
N SER A 55 10.10 2.90 10.76
CA SER A 55 10.89 3.57 11.78
C SER A 55 11.00 5.08 11.58
N ILE A 56 10.88 5.56 10.32
CA ILE A 56 11.12 6.96 9.96
C ILE A 56 9.82 7.77 9.89
N CYS A 57 8.72 7.14 9.49
CA CYS A 57 7.45 7.83 9.22
C CYS A 57 6.35 7.49 10.24
N ASP A 58 6.58 6.52 11.14
CA ASP A 58 5.67 6.32 12.27
C ASP A 58 5.90 7.45 13.29
N LEU A 59 4.84 8.18 13.63
CA LEU A 59 4.92 9.35 14.52
C LEU A 59 5.20 8.94 15.97
N ASP A 60 5.81 9.84 16.74
CA ASP A 60 5.90 9.73 18.20
C ASP A 60 4.53 10.04 18.83
N HIS A 61 3.62 9.07 18.75
CA HIS A 61 2.23 9.20 19.20
C HIS A 61 1.68 7.85 19.68
N PRO A 62 0.88 7.78 20.76
CA PRO A 62 0.38 6.52 21.32
C PRO A 62 -0.38 5.61 20.34
N ALA A 63 -1.02 6.19 19.32
CA ALA A 63 -1.69 5.40 18.28
C ALA A 63 -0.70 4.67 17.35
N PHE A 64 0.47 5.27 17.09
CA PHE A 64 1.53 4.62 16.32
C PHE A 64 2.31 3.62 17.16
N ASP A 65 2.47 3.86 18.47
CA ASP A 65 2.98 2.85 19.39
C ASP A 65 2.08 1.61 19.36
N ARG A 66 0.76 1.81 19.41
CA ARG A 66 -0.19 0.71 19.34
C ARG A 66 -0.15 -0.03 18.00
N LEU A 67 -0.09 0.69 16.87
CA LEU A 67 0.09 0.09 15.55
C LEU A 67 1.38 -0.75 15.50
N ARG A 68 2.48 -0.24 16.06
CA ARG A 68 3.76 -0.95 16.14
C ARG A 68 3.66 -2.21 16.99
N GLU A 69 3.03 -2.14 18.16
CA GLU A 69 2.82 -3.31 19.02
C GLU A 69 2.06 -4.41 18.29
N GLU A 70 0.95 -4.09 17.62
CA GLU A 70 0.18 -5.10 16.86
C GLU A 70 0.97 -5.64 15.66
N ARG A 71 1.70 -4.77 14.96
CA ARG A 71 2.61 -5.18 13.87
C ARG A 71 3.67 -6.15 14.39
N GLU A 72 4.34 -5.85 15.49
CA GLU A 72 5.37 -6.70 16.09
C GLU A 72 4.78 -8.02 16.61
N GLN A 73 3.58 -7.99 17.17
CA GLN A 73 2.89 -9.19 17.63
C GLN A 73 2.57 -10.15 16.47
N LEU A 74 2.17 -9.61 15.30
CA LEU A 74 1.78 -10.42 14.14
C LEU A 74 2.97 -10.87 13.30
N PHE A 75 3.96 -10.00 13.13
CA PHE A 75 5.03 -10.19 12.15
C PHE A 75 6.41 -10.37 12.76
N GLY A 76 6.57 -10.16 14.07
CA GLY A 76 7.86 -10.15 14.77
C GLY A 76 8.49 -8.76 14.81
N LYS A 77 9.55 -8.61 15.62
CA LYS A 77 10.26 -7.34 15.73
C LYS A 77 11.18 -7.14 14.51
N PRO A 78 11.44 -5.88 14.10
CA PRO A 78 12.38 -5.61 13.01
C PRO A 78 13.74 -6.30 13.20
N ALA A 79 14.26 -6.31 14.43
CA ALA A 79 15.55 -6.93 14.76
C ALA A 79 15.59 -8.46 14.59
N ASP A 80 14.43 -9.12 14.57
CA ASP A 80 14.34 -10.57 14.38
C ASP A 80 14.47 -10.96 12.89
N HIS A 81 14.42 -9.97 11.99
CA HIS A 81 14.49 -10.17 10.55
C HIS A 81 15.86 -9.81 10.00
N THR A 82 16.69 -10.84 9.83
CA THR A 82 17.99 -10.72 9.17
C THR A 82 17.96 -11.51 7.86
N TRP A 83 18.24 -10.82 6.74
CA TRP A 83 18.16 -11.41 5.41
C TRP A 83 19.52 -11.41 4.72
N GLU A 84 19.94 -12.57 4.24
CA GLU A 84 21.03 -12.65 3.26
C GLU A 84 20.59 -12.01 1.95
N ASN A 85 21.49 -11.24 1.32
CA ASN A 85 21.22 -10.52 0.06
C ASN A 85 20.04 -9.54 0.13
N SER A 86 19.97 -8.74 1.20
CA SER A 86 18.93 -7.73 1.33
C SER A 86 18.93 -6.77 0.14
N VAL A 87 17.76 -6.59 -0.46
CA VAL A 87 17.53 -5.68 -1.59
C VAL A 87 16.78 -4.42 -1.19
N SER A 88 16.43 -4.30 0.10
CA SER A 88 15.79 -3.15 0.72
C SER A 88 16.40 -2.89 2.09
N PRO A 89 16.48 -1.63 2.56
CA PRO A 89 16.90 -1.35 3.93
C PRO A 89 15.82 -1.72 4.97
N CYS A 90 14.57 -1.96 4.56
CA CYS A 90 13.47 -2.34 5.44
C CYS A 90 13.59 -3.78 5.91
N GLU A 91 13.62 -3.99 7.22
CA GLU A 91 13.78 -5.30 7.87
C GLU A 91 12.60 -6.23 7.55
N TYR A 92 11.40 -5.69 7.33
CA TYR A 92 10.26 -6.49 6.91
C TYR A 92 10.27 -6.87 5.42
N HIS A 93 11.28 -6.49 4.63
CA HIS A 93 11.41 -6.89 3.24
C HIS A 93 12.25 -8.16 3.11
N ASN A 94 11.59 -9.30 2.93
CA ASN A 94 12.24 -10.56 2.62
C ASN A 94 12.62 -10.60 1.12
N PRO A 95 13.90 -10.82 0.74
CA PRO A 95 14.33 -10.82 -0.66
C PRO A 95 13.57 -11.82 -1.57
N ASN A 96 13.10 -12.94 -1.02
CA ASN A 96 12.43 -14.00 -1.77
C ASN A 96 10.90 -13.85 -1.80
N ARG A 97 10.32 -13.07 -0.88
CA ARG A 97 8.86 -12.94 -0.70
C ARG A 97 8.34 -11.51 -0.81
N GLY A 98 9.24 -10.52 -0.86
CA GLY A 98 8.90 -9.11 -0.76
C GLY A 98 8.54 -8.70 0.68
N CYS A 99 7.64 -7.73 0.81
CA CYS A 99 7.23 -7.22 2.11
C CYS A 99 6.42 -8.27 2.90
N LEU A 100 6.86 -8.59 4.11
CA LEU A 100 6.20 -9.54 5.01
C LEU A 100 4.94 -8.97 5.66
N LEU A 101 4.84 -7.64 5.80
CA LEU A 101 3.69 -6.99 6.39
C LEU A 101 2.50 -7.12 5.42
N ALA A 102 1.60 -8.07 5.69
CA ALA A 102 0.35 -8.21 4.96
C ALA A 102 -0.68 -7.14 5.39
N THR A 103 -0.57 -6.64 6.61
CA THR A 103 -1.40 -5.59 7.22
C THR A 103 -0.55 -4.79 8.21
N HIS A 104 -1.14 -3.80 8.88
CA HIS A 104 -0.47 -2.96 9.89
C HIS A 104 0.75 -2.23 9.33
N LYS A 105 0.74 -1.93 8.04
CA LYS A 105 1.80 -1.13 7.41
C LYS A 105 1.82 0.26 8.01
N SER A 106 2.91 0.98 7.84
CA SER A 106 2.92 2.43 8.09
C SER A 106 2.05 3.15 7.06
N PRO A 107 1.45 4.30 7.39
CA PRO A 107 0.64 5.09 6.46
C PRO A 107 1.31 5.31 5.10
N ILE A 108 2.58 5.72 5.06
CA ILE A 108 3.32 5.94 3.82
C ILE A 108 3.54 4.65 3.02
N CYS A 109 3.72 3.51 3.69
CA CYS A 109 3.97 2.22 3.02
C CYS A 109 2.76 1.76 2.21
N ILE A 110 1.55 2.07 2.67
CA ILE A 110 0.33 1.67 1.98
C ILE A 110 -0.20 2.75 1.04
N SER A 111 0.06 4.05 1.28
CA SER A 111 -0.43 5.11 0.39
C SER A 111 0.45 5.38 -0.82
N PHE A 112 1.73 5.00 -0.80
CA PHE A 112 2.67 5.42 -1.83
C PHE A 112 2.28 4.92 -3.23
N LEU A 113 2.26 5.84 -4.19
CA LEU A 113 2.22 5.54 -5.61
C LEU A 113 3.18 6.46 -6.37
N CYS A 114 4.04 5.89 -7.22
CA CYS A 114 5.00 6.67 -7.98
C CYS A 114 4.30 7.55 -9.03
N ARG A 115 5.01 8.58 -9.51
CA ARG A 115 4.45 9.53 -10.48
C ARG A 115 3.88 8.85 -11.74
N LYS A 116 4.59 7.86 -12.28
CA LYS A 116 4.12 7.11 -13.46
C LYS A 116 2.84 6.31 -13.20
N GLY A 117 2.68 5.78 -11.98
CA GLY A 117 1.44 5.12 -11.57
C GLY A 117 0.27 6.10 -11.44
N ILE A 118 0.53 7.30 -10.90
CA ILE A 118 -0.48 8.37 -10.84
C ILE A 118 -0.89 8.83 -12.25
N ASP A 119 0.07 9.00 -13.15
CA ASP A 119 -0.22 9.37 -14.54
C ASP A 119 -1.05 8.27 -15.23
N ALA A 120 -0.73 6.98 -15.01
CA ALA A 120 -1.55 5.88 -15.51
C ALA A 120 -2.98 5.85 -14.94
N LEU A 121 -3.19 6.17 -13.66
CA LEU A 121 -4.56 6.33 -13.10
C LEU A 121 -5.36 7.39 -13.87
N ARG A 122 -4.72 8.50 -14.24
CA ARG A 122 -5.35 9.60 -14.97
C ARG A 122 -5.65 9.23 -16.41
N GLU A 123 -4.65 8.73 -17.11
CA GLU A 123 -4.69 8.50 -18.55
C GLU A 123 -5.50 7.25 -18.90
N GLU A 124 -5.33 6.16 -18.15
CA GLU A 124 -5.96 4.86 -18.46
C GLU A 124 -7.34 4.71 -17.81
N HIS A 125 -7.57 5.35 -16.65
CA HIS A 125 -8.79 5.15 -15.86
C HIS A 125 -9.59 6.44 -15.62
N GLY A 126 -9.08 7.62 -16.00
CA GLY A 126 -9.73 8.91 -15.75
C GLY A 126 -9.83 9.27 -14.27
N ILE A 127 -8.90 8.78 -13.44
CA ILE A 127 -8.86 9.01 -12.00
C ILE A 127 -7.85 10.12 -11.70
N TYR A 128 -8.36 11.31 -11.40
CA TYR A 128 -7.54 12.50 -11.13
C TYR A 128 -7.41 12.83 -9.64
N ALA A 129 -8.27 12.24 -8.81
CA ALA A 129 -8.38 12.56 -7.39
C ALA A 129 -7.34 11.86 -6.50
N TYR A 130 -6.72 10.78 -6.97
CA TYR A 130 -5.72 10.08 -6.17
C TYR A 130 -4.43 10.88 -6.05
N ASP A 131 -4.09 11.26 -4.82
CA ASP A 131 -2.80 11.84 -4.45
C ASP A 131 -2.25 11.08 -3.24
N TYR A 132 -1.02 10.58 -3.37
CA TYR A 132 -0.45 9.70 -2.35
C TYR A 132 -0.12 10.45 -1.06
N LEU A 133 0.21 11.75 -1.13
CA LEU A 133 0.44 12.58 0.05
C LEU A 133 -0.87 12.87 0.78
N GLY A 134 -1.94 13.22 0.06
CA GLY A 134 -3.27 13.33 0.63
C GLY A 134 -3.74 12.05 1.31
N ALA A 135 -3.52 10.89 0.68
CA ALA A 135 -3.84 9.59 1.27
C ALA A 135 -2.97 9.27 2.49
N TYR A 136 -1.67 9.59 2.45
CA TYR A 136 -0.75 9.46 3.57
C TYR A 136 -1.25 10.24 4.80
N TYR A 137 -1.51 11.55 4.66
CA TYR A 137 -1.97 12.37 5.78
C TYR A 137 -3.35 11.98 6.28
N ALA A 138 -4.27 11.58 5.38
CA ALA A 138 -5.57 11.06 5.78
C ALA A 138 -5.43 9.83 6.67
N LEU A 139 -4.53 8.89 6.32
CA LEU A 139 -4.25 7.70 7.12
C LEU A 139 -3.64 8.03 8.48
N GLU A 140 -2.71 8.99 8.54
CA GLU A 140 -2.17 9.47 9.82
C GLU A 140 -3.28 10.04 10.70
N TRP A 141 -4.11 10.93 10.16
CA TRP A 141 -5.23 11.54 10.89
C TRP A 141 -6.31 10.52 11.29
N ILE A 142 -6.53 9.46 10.50
CA ILE A 142 -7.40 8.35 10.90
C ILE A 142 -6.83 7.66 12.13
N LEU A 143 -5.53 7.37 12.13
CA LEU A 143 -4.86 6.64 13.21
C LEU A 143 -4.74 7.48 14.48
N THR A 144 -4.42 8.77 14.38
CA THR A 144 -4.36 9.69 15.53
C THR A 144 -5.75 10.08 16.05
N GLY A 145 -6.77 9.99 15.21
CA GLY A 145 -8.15 10.39 15.53
C GLY A 145 -8.49 11.82 15.16
N ASP A 146 -7.60 12.50 14.43
CA ASP A 146 -7.80 13.87 13.95
C ASP A 146 -8.73 13.94 12.73
N LEU A 147 -8.96 12.82 12.02
CA LEU A 147 -9.86 12.80 10.86
C LEU A 147 -11.32 12.65 11.30
N PRO A 148 -12.19 13.66 11.06
CA PRO A 148 -13.60 13.59 11.39
C PRO A 148 -14.30 12.43 10.69
N ASP A 149 -15.36 11.89 11.31
CA ASP A 149 -16.10 10.74 10.77
C ASP A 149 -16.64 11.00 9.36
N SER A 150 -17.12 12.21 9.07
CA SER A 150 -17.59 12.58 7.71
C SER A 150 -16.47 12.49 6.66
N GLN A 151 -15.29 13.01 6.97
CA GLN A 151 -14.14 12.97 6.06
C GLN A 151 -13.60 11.55 5.87
N TYR A 152 -13.68 10.70 6.91
CA TYR A 152 -13.34 9.28 6.77
C TYR A 152 -14.31 8.53 5.86
N LEU A 153 -15.61 8.83 5.96
CA LEU A 153 -16.61 8.26 5.05
C LEU A 153 -16.37 8.71 3.61
N GLU A 154 -16.06 9.99 3.39
CA GLU A 154 -15.71 10.53 2.07
C GLU A 154 -14.44 9.89 1.50
N PHE A 155 -13.37 9.80 2.30
CA PHE A 155 -12.12 9.12 1.93
C PHE A 155 -12.40 7.67 1.51
N SER A 156 -13.13 6.93 2.35
CA SER A 156 -13.46 5.52 2.12
C SER A 156 -14.31 5.34 0.86
N ALA A 157 -15.30 6.22 0.65
CA ALA A 157 -16.16 6.20 -0.54
C ALA A 157 -15.34 6.50 -1.81
N GLY A 158 -14.43 7.49 -1.76
CA GLY A 158 -13.56 7.83 -2.87
C GLY A 158 -12.66 6.67 -3.30
N ILE A 159 -12.02 5.98 -2.34
CA ILE A 159 -11.19 4.80 -2.64
C ILE A 159 -12.04 3.69 -3.30
N ARG A 160 -13.25 3.43 -2.80
CA ARG A 160 -14.17 2.43 -3.38
C ARG A 160 -14.58 2.80 -4.81
N GLU A 161 -14.98 4.04 -5.04
CA GLU A 161 -15.37 4.52 -6.38
C GLU A 161 -14.22 4.37 -7.39
N MET A 162 -13.01 4.78 -7.01
CA MET A 162 -11.82 4.64 -7.84
C MET A 162 -11.53 3.16 -8.15
N THR A 163 -11.63 2.28 -7.15
CA THR A 163 -11.44 0.83 -7.32
C THR A 163 -12.44 0.25 -8.32
N GLU A 164 -13.72 0.58 -8.18
CA GLU A 164 -14.76 0.11 -9.11
C GLU A 164 -14.53 0.63 -10.54
N ARG A 165 -14.09 1.88 -10.68
CA ARG A 165 -13.80 2.48 -11.98
C ARG A 165 -12.70 1.73 -12.72
N ILE A 166 -11.61 1.38 -12.02
CA ILE A 166 -10.55 0.54 -12.55
C ILE A 166 -11.11 -0.83 -12.95
N ALA A 167 -11.85 -1.49 -12.07
CA ALA A 167 -12.44 -2.81 -12.35
C ALA A 167 -13.36 -2.80 -13.58
N ARG A 168 -14.15 -1.73 -13.79
CA ARG A 168 -15.00 -1.55 -14.98
C ARG A 168 -14.15 -1.38 -16.25
N SER A 169 -13.15 -0.50 -16.23
CA SER A 169 -12.29 -0.25 -17.40
C SER A 169 -11.51 -1.49 -17.87
N ARG A 170 -11.11 -2.39 -16.97
CA ARG A 170 -10.41 -3.63 -17.34
C ARG A 170 -11.33 -4.65 -18.02
N LYS A 171 -12.62 -4.68 -17.67
CA LYS A 171 -13.61 -5.58 -18.29
C LYS A 171 -14.02 -5.14 -19.71
N SER A 172 -13.88 -3.85 -20.03
CA SER A 172 -14.23 -3.30 -21.35
C SER A 172 -13.14 -3.44 -22.40
N ILE A 173 -11.93 -3.90 -22.06
CA ILE A 173 -10.87 -4.18 -23.03
C ILE A 173 -11.05 -5.61 -23.53
N PRO A 174 -11.38 -5.84 -24.82
CA PRO A 174 -11.43 -7.18 -25.38
C PRO A 174 -10.06 -7.82 -25.23
N GLN A 175 -9.97 -9.01 -24.63
CA GLN A 175 -8.72 -9.76 -24.67
C GLN A 175 -8.39 -10.08 -26.13
N PRO A 176 -7.14 -9.91 -26.59
CA PRO A 176 -6.75 -10.39 -27.91
C PRO A 176 -7.08 -11.87 -27.97
N SER A 177 -7.94 -12.25 -28.93
CA SER A 177 -8.22 -13.65 -29.24
C SER A 177 -6.89 -14.36 -29.39
N GLN A 178 -6.68 -15.44 -28.65
CA GLN A 178 -5.57 -16.36 -28.91
C GLN A 178 -5.69 -16.76 -30.38
N ALA A 179 -4.80 -16.22 -31.21
CA ALA A 179 -4.67 -16.68 -32.58
C ALA A 179 -4.10 -18.10 -32.48
N ASP A 180 -4.89 -19.04 -32.98
CA ASP A 180 -4.54 -20.45 -33.09
C ASP A 180 -3.13 -20.60 -33.70
N ASN A 181 -2.25 -21.27 -32.95
CA ASN A 181 -1.00 -21.86 -33.44
C ASN A 181 -1.00 -23.33 -33.06
#